data_AF-A0AAX6E551-F1
#
_entry.id   AF-A0AAX6E551-F1
#
_cell.length_a   1.000
_cell.length_b   1.000
_cell.length_c   1.000
_cell.angle_alpha   90.00
_cell.angle_beta   90.00
_cell.angle_gamma   90.00
#
_symmetry.space_group_name_H-M   'P 1'
#
loop_
_entity.id
_entity.type
_entity.pdbx_description
1 polymer ?
#
loop_
_entity_poly.entity_id
_entity_poly.type
_entity_poly.pdbx_seq_one_letter_code
_entity_poly.pdbx_strand_id
1 'polypeptide(L)'
;MSPLGSRGMFYLAAAVSDFYVPWESMAEHKIQSASGPLDMRLTETPKMLSVLRKEWAPFAFCISFKLETDPDILLQKANAAMNKYQMHIVVANLLATYKQEVIVVTKKGKDSIRKHGQHDDVEEQLVNLIVEKHSEYLEKPEAS
;
A
#
# COMPACT_ATOMS: atom_id res chain seq x y z
N MET A 1 2.76 -22.70 10.66
CA MET A 1 3.44 -22.61 9.35
C MET A 1 2.42 -22.07 8.35
N SER A 2 2.65 -20.90 7.76
CA SER A 2 1.76 -20.37 6.72
C SER A 2 1.92 -21.22 5.46
N PRO A 3 0.86 -21.85 4.92
CA PRO A 3 1.00 -22.90 3.91
C PRO A 3 1.52 -22.40 2.55
N LEU A 4 1.48 -21.09 2.27
CA LEU A 4 1.88 -20.55 0.97
C LEU A 4 3.32 -20.02 0.91
N GLY A 5 3.93 -19.63 2.03
CA GLY A 5 5.31 -19.11 2.06
C GLY A 5 5.59 -18.06 0.97
N SER A 6 6.66 -18.25 0.20
CA SER A 6 7.04 -17.39 -0.94
C SER A 6 6.05 -17.39 -2.11
N ARG A 7 5.15 -18.37 -2.18
CA ARG A 7 4.06 -18.41 -3.18
C ARG A 7 2.88 -17.53 -2.78
N GLY A 8 2.80 -17.10 -1.52
CA GLY A 8 1.78 -16.15 -1.08
C GLY A 8 2.10 -14.73 -1.52
N MET A 9 1.08 -13.96 -1.92
CA MET A 9 1.20 -12.55 -2.28
C MET A 9 0.20 -11.72 -1.46
N PHE A 10 0.65 -10.55 -1.01
CA PHE A 10 -0.23 -9.51 -0.46
C PHE A 10 -0.29 -8.33 -1.43
N TYR A 11 -1.47 -8.07 -1.98
CA TYR A 11 -1.76 -6.91 -2.82
C TYR A 11 -2.59 -5.88 -2.03
N LEU A 12 -1.91 -4.95 -1.35
CA LEU A 12 -2.52 -4.09 -0.33
C LEU A 12 -2.99 -2.74 -0.93
N ALA A 13 -4.06 -2.79 -1.73
CA ALA A 13 -4.61 -1.62 -2.43
C ALA A 13 -5.71 -0.86 -1.65
N ALA A 14 -6.07 -1.31 -0.45
CA ALA A 14 -7.10 -0.64 0.35
C ALA A 14 -6.63 0.72 0.86
N ALA A 15 -7.51 1.72 0.79
CA ALA A 15 -7.32 3.01 1.47
C ALA A 15 -7.67 2.85 2.96
N VAL A 16 -6.66 2.49 3.76
CA VAL A 16 -6.80 2.27 5.21
C VAL A 16 -6.72 3.62 5.94
N SER A 17 -7.59 3.83 6.94
CA SER A 17 -7.56 5.04 7.76
C SER A 17 -6.24 5.18 8.53
N ASP A 18 -5.63 6.37 8.48
CA ASP A 18 -4.45 6.71 9.27
C ASP A 18 -4.78 7.04 10.73
N PHE A 19 -6.06 7.30 11.01
CA PHE A 19 -6.56 7.66 12.33
C PHE A 19 -7.84 6.89 12.68
N TYR A 20 -8.07 6.66 13.97
CA TYR A 20 -9.26 5.98 14.50
C TYR A 20 -9.70 6.58 15.84
N VAL A 21 -10.89 6.20 16.30
CA VAL A 21 -11.38 6.49 17.65
C VAL A 21 -11.16 5.24 18.52
N PRO A 22 -10.35 5.31 19.59
CA PRO A 22 -10.20 4.21 20.54
C PRO A 22 -11.54 3.77 21.12
N TRP A 23 -11.71 2.45 21.30
CA TRP A 23 -12.98 1.86 21.73
C TRP A 23 -13.45 2.44 23.05
N GLU A 24 -12.53 2.61 24.00
CA GLU A 24 -12.75 3.22 25.32
C GLU A 24 -13.24 4.68 25.27
N SER A 25 -13.06 5.36 24.14
CA SER A 25 -13.46 6.76 23.91
C SER A 25 -14.62 6.91 22.93
N MET A 26 -15.11 5.81 22.38
CA MET A 26 -16.17 5.81 21.37
C MET A 26 -17.52 6.08 22.05
N ALA A 27 -18.26 7.08 21.56
CA ALA A 27 -19.59 7.37 22.09
C ALA A 27 -20.57 6.23 21.79
N GLU A 28 -21.29 5.76 22.81
CA GLU A 28 -22.32 4.71 22.67
C GLU A 28 -23.56 5.17 21.88
N HIS A 29 -23.81 6.48 21.89
CA HIS A 29 -24.99 7.08 21.27
C HIS A 29 -24.60 8.15 20.26
N LYS A 30 -25.53 8.47 19.36
CA LYS A 30 -25.38 9.55 18.38
C LYS A 30 -24.94 10.83 19.08
N ILE A 31 -23.84 11.41 18.60
CA ILE A 31 -23.36 12.73 19.03
C ILE A 31 -24.41 13.79 18.65
N GLN A 32 -24.85 14.58 19.63
CA GLN A 32 -25.92 15.57 19.44
C GLN A 32 -25.38 16.89 18.89
N SER A 33 -26.11 17.51 17.95
CA SER A 33 -25.66 18.70 17.21
C SER A 33 -26.01 20.04 17.86
N ALA A 34 -26.72 20.04 19.01
CA ALA A 34 -27.20 21.25 19.67
C ALA A 34 -26.22 21.85 20.69
N SER A 35 -25.10 21.18 20.96
CA SER A 35 -24.20 21.50 22.08
C SER A 35 -23.03 22.42 21.72
N GLY A 36 -23.04 23.04 20.54
CA GLY A 36 -21.94 23.89 20.04
C GLY A 36 -21.09 23.20 18.97
N PRO A 37 -19.87 23.71 18.70
CA PRO A 37 -18.98 23.14 17.68
C PRO A 37 -18.56 21.71 18.03
N LEU A 38 -18.35 20.89 17.00
CA LEU A 38 -17.91 19.50 17.14
C LEU A 38 -16.38 19.42 17.17
N ASP A 39 -15.84 19.00 18.30
CA ASP A 39 -14.42 18.65 18.45
C ASP A 39 -14.23 17.13 18.31
N MET A 40 -13.53 16.69 17.26
CA MET A 40 -13.17 15.28 17.07
C MET A 40 -11.69 15.06 17.41
N ARG A 41 -11.43 14.15 18.34
CA ARG A 41 -10.08 13.68 18.68
C ARG A 41 -9.89 12.28 18.13
N LEU A 42 -8.89 12.11 17.27
CA LEU A 42 -8.54 10.82 16.69
C LEU A 42 -7.12 10.43 17.11
N THR A 43 -6.88 9.13 17.18
CA THR A 43 -5.56 8.54 17.47
C THR A 43 -4.98 7.95 16.20
N GLU A 44 -3.66 8.04 16.02
CA GLU A 44 -2.98 7.38 14.89
C GLU A 44 -3.16 5.87 14.92
N THR A 45 -3.37 5.26 13.75
CA THR A 45 -3.43 3.81 13.64
C THR A 45 -2.04 3.16 13.80
N PRO A 46 -1.98 1.98 14.45
CA PRO A 46 -0.74 1.21 14.54
C PRO A 46 -0.19 0.86 13.15
N LYS A 47 1.14 0.85 13.00
CA LYS A 47 1.80 0.59 11.71
C LYS A 47 1.88 -0.92 11.42
N MET A 48 0.75 -1.50 11.01
CA MET A 48 0.57 -2.96 10.85
C MET A 48 1.43 -3.60 9.75
N LEU A 49 1.89 -2.83 8.76
CA LEU A 49 2.73 -3.35 7.68
C LEU A 49 4.05 -3.97 8.19
N SER A 50 4.62 -3.43 9.27
CA SER A 50 5.81 -4.00 9.90
C SER A 50 5.53 -5.38 10.49
N VAL A 51 4.39 -5.55 11.16
CA VAL A 51 3.97 -6.82 11.77
C VAL A 51 3.71 -7.85 10.66
N LEU A 52 3.04 -7.45 9.58
CA LEU A 52 2.82 -8.31 8.42
C LEU A 52 4.14 -8.86 7.87
N ARG A 53 5.13 -7.97 7.64
CA ARG A 53 6.40 -8.31 7.00
C ARG A 53 7.37 -9.07 7.89
N LYS A 54 7.24 -8.98 9.21
CA LYS A 54 8.18 -9.62 10.15
C LYS A 54 7.62 -10.86 10.83
N GLU A 55 6.33 -10.87 11.11
CA GLU A 55 5.72 -11.87 12.00
C GLU A 55 4.68 -12.72 11.27
N TRP A 56 3.73 -12.10 10.56
CA TRP A 56 2.59 -12.85 10.01
C TRP A 56 2.93 -13.56 8.70
N ALA A 57 3.66 -12.88 7.80
CA ALA A 57 3.98 -13.40 6.48
C ALA A 57 5.38 -12.95 6.00
N PRO A 58 6.46 -13.34 6.69
CA PRO A 58 7.81 -12.87 6.39
C PRO A 58 8.29 -13.25 4.98
N PHE A 59 7.85 -14.40 4.48
CA PHE A 59 8.22 -14.92 3.17
C PHE A 59 7.25 -14.54 2.05
N ALA A 60 6.11 -13.91 2.34
CA ALA A 60 5.16 -13.58 1.28
C ALA A 60 5.65 -12.41 0.43
N PHE A 61 5.30 -12.41 -0.86
CA PHE A 61 5.57 -11.30 -1.77
C PHE A 61 4.59 -10.14 -1.50
N CYS A 62 5.06 -9.14 -0.78
CA CYS A 62 4.25 -8.01 -0.34
C CYS A 62 4.37 -6.78 -1.25
N ILE A 63 3.21 -6.29 -1.66
CA ILE A 63 2.98 -5.12 -2.51
C ILE A 63 2.08 -4.15 -1.73
N SER A 64 2.45 -2.87 -1.72
CA SER A 64 1.65 -1.84 -1.07
C SER A 64 1.39 -0.67 -2.02
N PHE A 65 0.32 0.08 -1.74
CA PHE A 65 -0.06 1.24 -2.53
C PHE A 65 0.23 2.53 -1.77
N LYS A 66 0.66 3.56 -2.52
CA LYS A 66 0.86 4.92 -2.03
C LYS A 66 0.12 5.89 -2.94
N LEU A 67 -1.03 6.34 -2.45
CA LEU A 67 -1.82 7.39 -3.07
C LEU A 67 -1.38 8.75 -2.49
N GLU A 68 -1.12 9.71 -3.37
CA GLU A 68 -0.93 11.12 -2.98
C GLU A 68 -1.71 12.03 -3.93
N THR A 69 -1.92 13.29 -3.51
CA THR A 69 -2.44 14.35 -4.38
C THR A 69 -1.34 15.29 -4.86
N ASP A 70 -0.21 15.30 -4.16
CA ASP A 70 0.94 16.16 -4.43
C ASP A 70 2.04 15.35 -5.14
N PRO A 71 2.42 15.70 -6.38
CA PRO A 71 3.47 15.01 -7.13
C PRO A 71 4.85 15.10 -6.49
N ASP A 72 5.14 16.17 -5.75
CA ASP A 72 6.49 16.45 -5.24
C ASP A 72 6.86 15.49 -4.09
N ILE A 73 5.86 14.97 -3.38
CA ILE A 73 6.06 14.07 -2.23
C ILE A 73 5.80 12.59 -2.56
N LEU A 74 5.17 12.28 -3.70
CA LEU A 74 4.74 10.91 -4.02
C LEU A 74 5.90 9.91 -4.00
N LEU A 75 6.96 10.19 -4.76
CA LEU A 75 8.11 9.29 -4.84
C LEU A 75 8.89 9.23 -3.52
N GLN A 76 9.00 10.35 -2.82
CA GLN A 76 9.66 10.37 -1.50
C GLN A 76 8.91 9.45 -0.52
N LYS A 77 7.59 9.56 -0.43
CA LYS A 77 6.77 8.75 0.46
C LYS A 77 6.73 7.28 0.04
N ALA A 78 6.74 6.98 -1.26
CA ALA A 78 6.81 5.61 -1.76
C ALA A 78 8.14 4.94 -1.37
N ASN A 79 9.27 5.62 -1.59
CA ASN A 79 10.58 5.12 -1.17
C ASN A 79 10.69 4.96 0.35
N ALA A 80 10.16 5.93 1.12
CA ALA A 80 10.12 5.84 2.57
C ALA A 80 9.32 4.62 3.06
N ALA A 81 8.16 4.35 2.46
CA ALA A 81 7.35 3.17 2.78
C ALA A 81 8.08 1.86 2.42
N MET A 82 8.73 1.81 1.26
CA MET A 82 9.51 0.65 0.84
C MET A 82 10.62 0.33 1.84
N ASN A 83 11.42 1.32 2.22
CA ASN A 83 12.55 1.14 3.13
C ASN A 83 12.08 0.82 4.56
N LYS A 84 11.04 1.52 5.04
CA LYS A 84 10.53 1.32 6.40
C LYS A 84 9.93 -0.07 6.61
N TYR A 85 9.16 -0.55 5.64
CA TYR A 85 8.41 -1.81 5.76
C TYR A 85 9.04 -2.97 4.98
N GLN A 86 10.15 -2.76 4.29
CA GLN A 86 10.82 -3.77 3.47
C GLN A 86 9.86 -4.37 2.43
N MET A 87 9.10 -3.53 1.73
CA MET A 87 8.19 -3.99 0.67
C MET A 87 8.98 -4.44 -0.55
N HIS A 88 8.43 -5.41 -1.30
CA HIS A 88 9.01 -5.80 -2.58
C HIS A 88 8.67 -4.78 -3.66
N ILE A 89 7.42 -4.30 -3.62
CA ILE A 89 6.89 -3.28 -4.53
C ILE A 89 6.09 -2.24 -3.74
N VAL A 90 6.27 -0.97 -4.08
CA VAL A 90 5.33 0.11 -3.74
C VAL A 90 4.78 0.69 -5.02
N VAL A 91 3.49 0.54 -5.26
CA VAL A 91 2.78 1.16 -6.38
C VAL A 91 2.37 2.57 -5.95
N ALA A 92 2.92 3.57 -6.63
CA ALA A 92 2.74 4.97 -6.32
C ALA A 92 1.87 5.64 -7.39
N ASN A 93 0.81 6.31 -7.00
CA ASN A 93 -0.14 6.92 -7.93
C ASN A 93 -0.69 8.25 -7.40
N LEU A 94 -0.96 9.18 -8.31
CA LEU A 94 -1.65 10.42 -7.99
C LEU A 94 -3.16 10.23 -8.08
N LEU A 95 -3.92 10.85 -7.17
CA LEU A 95 -5.38 10.80 -7.21
C LEU A 95 -5.96 11.32 -8.53
N ALA A 96 -5.32 12.30 -9.15
CA ALA A 96 -5.78 12.86 -10.41
C ALA A 96 -5.57 11.92 -11.61
N THR A 97 -4.56 11.04 -11.56
CA THR A 97 -4.12 10.26 -12.73
C THR A 97 -4.08 8.75 -12.50
N TYR A 98 -4.56 8.23 -11.36
CA TYR A 98 -4.41 6.80 -11.00
C TYR A 98 -5.00 5.80 -12.01
N LYS A 99 -6.02 6.21 -12.79
CA LYS A 99 -6.61 5.38 -13.86
C LYS A 99 -5.82 5.44 -15.18
N GLN A 100 -4.84 6.32 -15.28
CA GLN A 100 -4.07 6.62 -16.48
C GLN A 100 -2.62 6.20 -16.33
N GLU A 101 -2.06 6.33 -15.12
CA GLU A 101 -0.68 5.97 -14.84
C GLU A 101 -0.46 5.57 -13.39
N VAL A 102 0.54 4.70 -13.21
CA VAL A 102 1.11 4.35 -11.91
C VAL A 102 2.63 4.24 -12.04
N ILE A 103 3.34 4.53 -10.95
CA ILE A 103 4.78 4.32 -10.84
C ILE A 103 5.02 3.13 -9.93
N VAL A 104 5.68 2.10 -10.45
CA VAL A 104 6.05 0.91 -9.70
C VAL A 104 7.44 1.11 -9.15
N VAL A 105 7.57 1.27 -7.84
CA VAL A 105 8.85 1.46 -7.16
C VAL A 105 9.31 0.11 -6.60
N THR A 106 10.55 -0.28 -6.87
CA THR A 106 11.22 -1.47 -6.32
C THR A 106 12.59 -1.09 -5.73
N LYS A 107 13.25 -2.02 -5.01
CA LYS A 107 14.64 -1.82 -4.56
C LYS A 107 15.63 -1.62 -5.71
N LYS A 108 15.31 -2.13 -6.91
CA LYS A 108 16.16 -2.08 -8.11
C LYS A 108 15.98 -0.78 -8.92
N GLY A 109 14.92 -0.01 -8.67
CA GLY A 109 14.58 1.17 -9.45
C GLY A 109 13.08 1.43 -9.50
N LYS A 110 12.64 2.17 -10.52
CA LYS A 110 11.23 2.48 -10.75
C LYS A 110 10.84 2.30 -12.21
N ASP A 111 9.62 1.82 -12.43
CA ASP A 111 9.00 1.66 -13.74
C ASP A 111 7.73 2.51 -13.80
N SER A 112 7.42 3.06 -14.97
CA SER A 112 6.18 3.82 -15.19
C SER A 112 5.26 3.01 -16.08
N ILE A 113 4.03 2.79 -15.64
CA ILE A 113 2.97 2.18 -16.43
C ILE A 113 1.97 3.27 -16.77
N ARG A 114 1.67 3.45 -18.05
CA ARG A 114 0.75 4.48 -18.53
C ARG A 114 -0.13 3.93 -19.65
N LYS A 115 -1.37 4.39 -19.74
CA LYS A 115 -2.24 4.14 -20.90
C LYS A 115 -1.68 4.86 -22.13
N HIS A 116 -1.46 4.12 -23.22
CA HIS A 116 -1.06 4.66 -24.52
C HIS A 116 -2.21 4.66 -25.52
N GLY A 117 -3.15 3.72 -25.40
CA GLY A 117 -4.36 3.59 -26.21
C GLY A 117 -5.66 3.62 -25.39
N GLN A 118 -6.79 3.76 -26.10
CA GLN A 118 -8.13 3.73 -25.50
C GLN A 118 -8.48 2.39 -24.85
N HIS A 119 -7.93 1.29 -25.38
CA HIS A 119 -8.17 -0.07 -24.91
C HIS A 119 -7.15 -0.55 -23.88
N ASP A 120 -6.10 0.23 -23.61
CA ASP A 120 -5.08 -0.16 -22.64
C ASP A 120 -5.67 -0.18 -21.24
N ASP A 121 -5.28 -1.18 -20.45
CA ASP A 121 -5.64 -1.27 -19.04
C ASP A 121 -4.38 -1.14 -18.17
N VAL A 122 -4.38 -0.21 -17.22
CA VAL A 122 -3.22 0.02 -16.35
C VAL A 122 -3.07 -1.17 -15.41
N GLU A 123 -4.20 -1.68 -14.93
CA GLU A 123 -4.30 -2.81 -14.03
C GLU A 123 -3.76 -4.08 -14.68
N GLU A 124 -4.10 -4.37 -15.94
CA GLU A 124 -3.55 -5.51 -16.67
C GLU A 124 -2.02 -5.44 -16.80
N GLN A 125 -1.49 -4.28 -17.22
CA GLN A 125 -0.05 -4.06 -17.32
C GLN A 125 0.65 -4.18 -15.96
N LEU A 126 0.04 -3.62 -14.91
CA LEU A 126 0.55 -3.71 -13.55
C LEU A 126 0.59 -5.14 -13.04
N VAL A 127 -0.48 -5.91 -13.25
CA VAL A 127 -0.55 -7.32 -12.86
C VAL A 127 0.51 -8.15 -13.59
N ASN A 128 0.69 -7.94 -14.89
CA ASN A 128 1.72 -8.64 -15.66
C ASN A 128 3.14 -8.38 -15.11
N LEU A 129 3.47 -7.11 -14.82
CA LEU A 129 4.74 -6.76 -14.19
C LEU A 129 4.88 -7.40 -12.79
N ILE A 130 3.82 -7.37 -11.99
CA ILE A 130 3.82 -7.99 -10.66
C ILE A 130 4.07 -9.50 -10.73
N VAL A 131 3.45 -10.20 -11.68
CA VAL A 131 3.65 -11.65 -11.90
C VAL A 131 5.09 -11.95 -12.29
N GLU A 132 5.69 -11.14 -13.17
CA GLU A 132 7.11 -11.24 -13.52
C GLU A 132 8.01 -11.08 -12.28
N LYS A 133 7.78 -10.02 -11.48
CA LYS A 133 8.58 -9.76 -10.27
C LYS A 133 8.38 -10.80 -9.17
N HIS A 134 7.17 -11.35 -9.04
CA HIS A 134 6.92 -12.46 -8.11
C HIS A 134 7.62 -13.75 -8.59
N SER A 135 7.65 -14.00 -9.90
CA SER A 135 8.40 -15.13 -10.47
C SER A 135 9.90 -15.01 -10.21
N GLU A 136 10.49 -13.81 -10.40
CA GLU A 136 11.90 -13.55 -10.01
C GLU A 136 12.15 -13.85 -8.52
N TYR A 137 11.21 -13.44 -7.64
CA TYR A 137 11.31 -13.70 -6.20
C TYR A 137 11.24 -15.19 -5.85
N LEU A 138 10.45 -15.98 -6.59
CA LEU A 138 10.36 -17.42 -6.39
C LEU A 138 11.64 -18.15 -6.78
N GLU A 139 12.35 -17.69 -7.80
CA GLU A 139 13.64 -18.25 -8.22
C GLU A 139 14.77 -17.93 -7.24
N LYS A 140 14.72 -16.76 -6.60
CA LYS A 140 15.72 -16.29 -5.62
C LYS A 140 15.03 -15.64 -4.42
N PRO A 141 14.49 -16.43 -3.48
CA PRO A 141 13.94 -15.86 -2.25
C PRO A 141 15.05 -15.10 -1.54
N GLU A 142 14.81 -13.84 -1.14
CA GLU A 142 15.75 -13.11 -0.27
C GLU A 142 16.02 -13.99 0.96
N ALA A 143 17.28 -14.39 1.16
CA ALA A 143 17.69 -15.17 2.33
C ALA A 143 17.42 -14.32 3.58
N SER A 144 16.54 -14.83 4.44
CA SER A 144 16.18 -14.25 5.74
C SER A 144 17.36 -14.13 6.68
#